data_AF-A0A087TWI3-F1
#
_entry.id   AF-A0A087TWI3-F1
#
_cell.length_a   1.000
_cell.length_b   1.000
_cell.length_c   1.000
_cell.angle_alpha   90.00
_cell.angle_beta   90.00
_cell.angle_gamma   90.00
#
_symmetry.space_group_name_H-M   'P 1'
#
loop_
_entity.id
_entity.type
_entity.pdbx_description
1 polymer ?
#
loop_
_entity_poly.entity_id
_entity_poly.type
_entity_poly.pdbx_seq_one_letter_code
_entity_poly.pdbx_strand_id
1 'polypeptide(L)'
;MCLNLTTAHNFKTQQNEIVAVSCLSHHEFPLDKTAPNPAYDNHFCVLTKPSDCIFPFDFKEAITKYNNTKVERVDSERSLLIYFLAKINKMDPDIIVGHDIFGFDLDLLLHRMVVHKIPNWSRIGRLKRTGAPRLNVAQGGIAERNATCGRLLCDIKISSKELIRCKSYDLQELASYVLNQQYSEILPESTQTFYTSAKKLLTLIDHGMMTSELILRINCELSVLPLALQITNIAGCVMSRTLLGGRSERNEFLLLHAFHAKNFIYPPKVQGKKKVVVEDDDKVKITNKKGRRKPAYEGGLVLDPKKGFYDKYILLMDFNSLYPSIIQEYNICFTTIPRVPTSESNDEAEIEVSLPDPGLETGVLPAEIRKLVESRRQVKNMMKASDVTKDRYAQYDIRQRALKLTANSMYGCLGFSHSRFYAKPLAALITRKGREILLKTKELVEK
;
A
#
# COMPACT_ATOMS: atom_id res chain seq x y z
N MET A 1 9.41 14.32 -1.78
CA MET A 1 10.48 14.00 -2.75
C MET A 1 10.07 12.77 -3.55
N CYS A 2 10.11 12.81 -4.87
CA CYS A 2 9.97 11.66 -5.75
C CYS A 2 11.35 11.20 -6.21
N LEU A 3 11.59 9.89 -6.20
CA LEU A 3 12.86 9.26 -6.48
C LEU A 3 12.72 8.23 -7.60
N ASN A 4 13.67 8.25 -8.53
CA ASN A 4 13.87 7.19 -9.51
C ASN A 4 15.36 6.82 -9.59
N LEU A 5 15.66 5.52 -9.58
CA LEU A 5 17.03 5.00 -9.72
C LEU A 5 17.20 4.42 -11.13
N THR A 6 18.19 4.92 -11.87
CA THR A 6 18.61 4.29 -13.12
C THR A 6 19.78 3.38 -12.83
N THR A 7 19.66 2.11 -13.22
CA THR A 7 20.66 1.07 -12.95
C THR A 7 21.26 0.54 -14.24
N ALA A 8 22.53 0.17 -14.21
CA ALA A 8 23.17 -0.58 -15.30
C ALA A 8 23.58 -1.97 -14.81
N HIS A 9 23.33 -2.99 -15.61
CA HIS A 9 23.79 -4.35 -15.30
C HIS A 9 25.29 -4.47 -15.59
N ASN A 10 26.07 -4.95 -14.63
CA ASN A 10 27.48 -5.27 -14.81
C ASN A 10 27.63 -6.78 -15.11
N PHE A 11 27.91 -7.12 -16.38
CA PHE A 11 28.02 -8.50 -16.84
C PHE A 11 29.17 -9.30 -16.19
N LYS A 12 30.21 -8.63 -15.66
CA LYS A 12 31.34 -9.32 -15.00
C LYS A 12 31.00 -9.74 -13.58
N THR A 13 30.36 -8.84 -12.83
CA THR A 13 30.01 -9.08 -11.42
C THR A 13 28.61 -9.66 -11.24
N GLN A 14 27.79 -9.65 -12.30
CA GLN A 14 26.37 -10.03 -12.26
C GLN A 14 25.56 -9.19 -11.26
N GLN A 15 25.99 -7.95 -11.03
CA GLN A 15 25.34 -7.01 -10.12
C GLN A 15 24.82 -5.79 -10.87
N ASN A 16 23.77 -5.19 -10.34
CA ASN A 16 23.28 -3.90 -10.82
C ASN A 16 24.06 -2.77 -10.11
N GLU A 17 24.55 -1.81 -10.89
CA GLU A 17 25.20 -0.58 -10.43
C GLU A 17 24.23 0.59 -10.58
N ILE A 18 24.16 1.50 -9.61
CA ILE A 18 23.36 2.72 -9.71
C ILE A 18 24.15 3.74 -10.52
N VAL A 19 23.62 4.12 -11.68
CA VAL A 19 24.29 5.04 -12.60
C VAL A 19 23.68 6.42 -12.60
N ALA A 20 22.38 6.55 -12.32
CA ALA A 20 21.74 7.84 -12.17
C ALA A 20 20.68 7.84 -11.08
N VAL A 21 20.49 9.00 -10.47
CA VAL A 21 19.39 9.25 -9.53
C VAL A 21 18.67 10.51 -9.95
N SER A 22 17.43 10.34 -10.38
CA SER A 22 16.54 11.43 -10.78
C SER A 22 15.61 11.77 -9.63
N CYS A 23 15.49 13.05 -9.32
CA CYS A 23 14.75 13.52 -8.15
C CYS A 23 13.87 14.73 -8.49
N LEU A 24 12.62 14.66 -8.05
CA LEU A 24 11.70 15.79 -7.99
C LEU A 24 11.35 16.08 -6.53
N SER A 25 11.22 17.35 -6.17
CA SER A 25 10.87 17.77 -4.82
C SER A 25 9.90 18.94 -4.84
N HIS A 26 9.06 18.98 -3.82
CA HIS A 26 8.15 20.06 -3.53
C HIS A 26 8.27 20.34 -2.03
N HIS A 27 8.47 21.60 -1.65
CA HIS A 27 8.76 21.97 -0.26
C HIS A 27 7.48 22.05 0.56
N GLU A 28 6.40 22.56 -0.02
CA GLU A 28 5.10 22.77 0.65
C GLU A 28 3.97 21.96 -0.01
N PHE A 29 4.07 20.62 -0.02
CA PHE A 29 3.04 19.79 -0.68
C PHE A 29 1.79 19.66 0.21
N PRO A 30 0.62 20.21 -0.18
CA PRO A 30 -0.60 20.12 0.64
C PRO A 30 -1.19 18.70 0.61
N LEU A 31 -1.58 18.20 1.79
CA LEU A 31 -2.32 16.94 1.91
C LEU A 31 -3.82 17.14 2.10
N ASP A 32 -4.19 18.35 2.49
CA ASP A 32 -5.57 18.78 2.65
C ASP A 32 -6.13 19.37 1.37
N LYS A 33 -5.34 19.85 0.41
CA LYS A 33 -5.85 20.45 -0.85
C LYS A 33 -5.59 19.56 -2.06
N THR A 34 -6.09 20.00 -3.21
CA THR A 34 -5.69 19.42 -4.50
C THR A 34 -4.18 19.53 -4.69
N ALA A 35 -3.60 18.57 -5.41
CA ALA A 35 -2.16 18.56 -5.65
C ALA A 35 -1.73 19.83 -6.42
N PRO A 36 -0.58 20.43 -6.09
CA PRO A 36 -0.04 21.57 -6.82
C PRO A 36 0.16 21.25 -8.30
N ASN A 37 0.01 22.26 -9.16
CA ASN A 37 0.34 22.17 -10.58
C ASN A 37 1.25 23.35 -10.98
N PRO A 38 2.55 23.12 -11.26
CA PRO A 38 3.24 21.83 -11.32
C PRO A 38 3.40 21.16 -9.94
N ALA A 39 3.51 19.83 -9.91
CA ALA A 39 3.57 19.05 -8.66
C ALA A 39 4.93 19.11 -7.93
N TYR A 40 5.92 19.82 -8.48
CA TYR A 40 7.26 19.98 -7.93
C TYR A 40 7.79 21.39 -8.19
N ASP A 41 8.68 21.87 -7.32
CA ASP A 41 9.33 23.19 -7.39
C ASP A 41 10.85 23.09 -7.65
N ASN A 42 11.43 21.93 -7.38
CA ASN A 42 12.85 21.67 -7.51
C ASN A 42 13.09 20.28 -8.09
N HIS A 43 14.11 20.19 -8.93
CA HIS A 43 14.51 18.96 -9.60
C HIS A 43 16.02 18.92 -9.79
N PHE A 44 16.58 17.71 -9.76
CA PHE A 44 17.97 17.47 -10.10
C PHE A 44 18.17 16.00 -10.51
N CYS A 45 19.24 15.77 -11.26
CA CYS A 45 19.73 14.43 -11.58
C CYS A 45 21.21 14.33 -11.16
N VAL A 46 21.59 13.21 -10.55
CA VAL A 46 22.98 12.90 -10.26
C VAL A 46 23.38 11.73 -11.14
N LEU A 47 24.47 11.87 -11.89
CA LEU A 47 24.91 10.89 -12.87
C LEU A 47 26.35 10.47 -12.61
N THR A 48 26.60 9.16 -12.62
CA THR A 48 27.93 8.54 -12.67
C THR A 48 28.03 7.67 -13.91
N LYS A 49 29.21 7.11 -14.18
CA LYS A 49 29.43 6.07 -15.19
C LYS A 49 29.45 4.67 -14.56
N PRO A 50 29.05 3.61 -15.29
CA PRO A 50 29.37 2.23 -14.94
C PRO A 50 30.87 1.99 -14.80
N SER A 51 31.26 0.96 -14.06
CA SER A 51 32.67 0.59 -13.84
C SER A 51 33.45 0.36 -15.15
N ASP A 52 32.82 -0.32 -16.11
CA ASP A 52 33.42 -0.70 -17.41
C ASP A 52 33.24 0.37 -18.50
N CYS A 53 32.69 1.55 -18.18
CA CYS A 53 32.42 2.60 -19.15
C CYS A 53 33.20 3.88 -18.84
N ILE A 54 33.36 4.72 -19.87
CA ILE A 54 33.86 6.09 -19.77
C ILE A 54 32.75 7.07 -20.17
N PHE A 55 32.83 8.31 -19.70
CA PHE A 55 31.96 9.36 -20.21
C PHE A 55 32.37 9.72 -21.66
N PRO A 56 31.40 10.04 -22.54
CA PRO A 56 31.69 10.62 -23.84
C PRO A 56 32.57 11.88 -23.72
N PHE A 57 33.51 12.06 -24.65
CA PHE A 57 34.46 13.17 -24.59
C PHE A 57 33.77 14.55 -24.65
N ASP A 58 32.69 14.63 -25.44
CA ASP A 58 31.87 15.82 -25.68
C ASP A 58 30.85 16.08 -24.56
N PHE A 59 30.72 15.17 -23.58
CA PHE A 59 29.70 15.27 -22.55
C PHE A 59 29.85 16.50 -21.65
N LYS A 60 31.10 16.91 -21.37
CA LYS A 60 31.37 18.11 -20.55
C LYS A 60 30.87 19.40 -21.21
N GLU A 61 30.92 19.50 -22.52
CA GLU A 61 30.39 20.65 -23.24
C GLU A 61 28.87 20.52 -23.42
N ALA A 62 28.39 19.31 -23.74
CA ALA A 62 26.97 19.06 -23.94
C ALA A 62 26.14 19.35 -22.68
N ILE A 63 26.63 18.99 -21.49
CA ILE A 63 25.94 19.24 -20.21
C ILE A 63 25.84 20.73 -19.88
N THR A 64 26.81 21.56 -20.28
CA THR A 64 26.75 23.02 -20.06
C THR A 64 25.69 23.71 -20.92
N LYS A 65 25.34 23.11 -22.07
CA LYS A 65 24.29 23.58 -22.97
C LYS A 65 22.92 22.98 -22.64
N TYR A 66 22.85 22.05 -21.69
CA TYR A 66 21.64 21.32 -21.35
C TYR A 66 20.87 22.03 -20.23
N ASN A 67 19.65 22.47 -20.55
CA ASN A 67 18.87 23.37 -19.68
C ASN A 67 17.64 22.69 -19.04
N ASN A 68 17.33 21.44 -19.36
CA ASN A 68 16.09 20.79 -18.89
C ASN A 68 16.11 20.50 -17.38
N THR A 69 17.25 20.06 -16.84
CA THR A 69 17.41 19.76 -15.41
C THR A 69 18.82 20.06 -14.91
N LYS A 70 18.95 20.27 -13.60
CA LYS A 70 20.24 20.43 -12.94
C LYS A 70 20.91 19.06 -12.84
N VAL A 71 21.99 18.86 -13.60
CA VAL A 71 22.74 17.60 -13.62
C VAL A 71 24.04 17.75 -12.85
N GLU A 72 24.24 16.93 -11.83
CA GLU A 72 25.52 16.77 -11.15
C GLU A 72 26.24 15.53 -11.70
N ARG A 73 27.41 15.73 -12.30
CA ARG A 73 28.28 14.62 -12.73
C ARG A 73 29.23 14.26 -11.59
N VAL A 74 29.31 12.97 -11.27
CA VAL A 74 30.30 12.42 -10.33
C VAL A 74 31.07 11.27 -10.98
N ASP A 75 32.27 10.98 -10.45
CA ASP A 75 33.21 10.06 -11.12
C ASP A 75 33.01 8.58 -10.75
N SER A 76 32.29 8.29 -9.66
CA SER A 76 32.04 6.93 -9.19
C SER A 76 30.69 6.77 -8.52
N GLU A 77 30.16 5.54 -8.51
CA GLU A 77 28.93 5.19 -7.80
C GLU A 77 29.04 5.51 -6.29
N ARG A 78 30.21 5.30 -5.69
CA ARG A 78 30.45 5.72 -4.29
C ARG A 78 30.21 7.22 -4.09
N SER A 79 30.69 8.05 -5.01
CA SER A 79 30.50 9.51 -4.96
C SER A 79 29.05 9.88 -5.19
N LEU A 80 28.35 9.17 -6.08
CA LEU A 80 26.91 9.33 -6.32
C LEU A 80 26.12 9.08 -5.04
N LEU A 81 26.39 7.98 -4.34
CA LEU A 81 25.66 7.62 -3.12
C LEU A 81 25.91 8.62 -1.99
N ILE A 82 27.15 9.11 -1.83
CA ILE A 82 27.49 10.13 -0.84
C ILE A 82 26.77 11.44 -1.15
N TYR A 83 26.80 11.88 -2.42
CA TYR A 83 26.13 13.10 -2.86
C TYR A 83 24.61 13.00 -2.65
N PHE A 84 24.02 11.87 -3.03
CA PHE A 84 22.60 11.59 -2.83
C PHE A 84 22.19 11.67 -1.36
N LEU A 85 22.93 11.03 -0.46
CA LEU A 85 22.68 11.10 0.98
C LEU A 85 22.84 12.53 1.53
N ALA A 86 23.80 13.30 1.02
CA ALA A 86 23.97 14.70 1.39
C ALA A 86 22.78 15.55 0.92
N LYS A 87 22.25 15.30 -0.28
CA LYS A 87 21.04 15.96 -0.79
C LYS A 87 19.80 15.61 0.01
N ILE A 88 19.57 14.33 0.33
CA ILE A 88 18.47 13.92 1.21
C ILE A 88 18.58 14.63 2.56
N ASN A 89 19.77 14.66 3.16
CA ASN A 89 19.95 15.30 4.46
C ASN A 89 19.75 16.83 4.41
N LYS A 90 20.07 17.48 3.28
CA LYS A 90 19.87 18.92 3.10
C LYS A 90 18.41 19.28 2.81
N MET A 91 17.73 18.51 1.95
CA MET A 91 16.32 18.73 1.62
C MET A 91 15.38 18.25 2.74
N ASP A 92 15.84 17.29 3.53
CA ASP A 92 15.13 16.64 4.63
C ASP A 92 13.66 16.26 4.34
N PRO A 93 13.38 15.47 3.29
CA PRO A 93 12.01 15.15 2.90
C PRO A 93 11.27 14.30 3.95
N ASP A 94 10.03 14.68 4.28
CA ASP A 94 9.15 13.87 5.14
C ASP A 94 8.63 12.62 4.42
N ILE A 95 8.37 12.73 3.11
CA ILE A 95 7.82 11.67 2.27
C ILE A 95 8.72 11.45 1.05
N ILE A 96 9.12 10.21 0.82
CA ILE A 96 9.81 9.75 -0.39
C ILE A 96 8.82 8.89 -1.19
N VAL A 97 8.57 9.28 -2.43
CA VAL A 97 7.67 8.61 -3.37
C VAL A 97 8.51 7.92 -4.45
N GLY A 98 8.11 6.74 -4.89
CA GLY A 98 8.81 5.97 -5.93
C GLY A 98 7.96 4.81 -6.41
N HIS A 99 8.47 4.05 -7.38
CA HIS A 99 7.84 2.85 -7.92
C HIS A 99 8.66 1.62 -7.55
N ASP A 100 8.02 0.60 -6.98
CA ASP A 100 8.67 -0.64 -6.53
C ASP A 100 9.82 -0.44 -5.52
N ILE A 101 9.71 0.60 -4.68
CA ILE A 101 10.71 0.94 -3.66
C ILE A 101 10.97 -0.26 -2.74
N PHE A 102 9.90 -0.89 -2.25
CA PHE A 102 10.03 -1.99 -1.30
C PHE A 102 10.41 -3.31 -1.96
N GLY A 103 10.15 -3.46 -3.26
CA GLY A 103 10.44 -4.68 -4.01
C GLY A 103 11.86 -4.72 -4.56
N PHE A 104 12.43 -3.55 -4.92
CA PHE A 104 13.71 -3.48 -5.61
C PHE A 104 14.59 -2.30 -5.15
N ASP A 105 14.16 -1.05 -5.30
CA ASP A 105 15.07 0.11 -5.18
C ASP A 105 15.74 0.23 -3.82
N LEU A 106 14.98 0.05 -2.73
CA LEU A 106 15.52 0.23 -1.38
C LEU A 106 16.52 -0.86 -1.03
N ASP A 107 16.26 -2.10 -1.43
CA ASP A 107 17.18 -3.22 -1.21
C ASP A 107 18.48 -3.01 -2.01
N LEU A 108 18.35 -2.67 -3.30
CA LEU A 108 19.49 -2.35 -4.14
C LEU A 108 20.32 -1.21 -3.55
N LEU A 109 19.68 -0.10 -3.19
CA LEU A 109 20.33 1.09 -2.65
C LEU A 109 21.11 0.77 -1.37
N LEU A 110 20.51 0.03 -0.43
CA LEU A 110 21.17 -0.38 0.81
C LEU A 110 22.31 -1.37 0.53
N HIS A 111 22.14 -2.31 -0.39
CA HIS A 111 23.19 -3.24 -0.81
C HIS A 111 24.39 -2.51 -1.42
N ARG A 112 24.16 -1.56 -2.34
CA ARG A 112 25.23 -0.74 -2.93
C ARG A 112 25.94 0.11 -1.87
N MET A 113 25.23 0.60 -0.85
CA MET A 113 25.85 1.30 0.29
C MET A 113 26.79 0.40 1.10
N VAL A 114 26.46 -0.89 1.28
CA VAL A 114 27.35 -1.87 1.94
C VAL A 114 28.58 -2.13 1.09
N VAL A 115 28.39 -2.47 -0.19
CA VAL A 115 29.48 -2.78 -1.14
C VAL A 115 30.48 -1.64 -1.20
N HIS A 116 29.99 -0.41 -1.34
CA HIS A 116 30.82 0.78 -1.43
C HIS A 116 31.29 1.30 -0.08
N LYS A 117 30.94 0.69 1.06
CA LYS A 117 31.30 1.14 2.43
C LYS A 117 30.95 2.62 2.67
N ILE A 118 29.71 3.01 2.35
CA ILE A 118 29.27 4.40 2.42
C ILE A 118 29.20 4.87 3.89
N PRO A 119 29.92 5.94 4.26
CA PRO A 119 29.82 6.51 5.59
C PRO A 119 28.45 7.18 5.78
N ASN A 120 27.94 7.20 7.02
CA ASN A 120 26.69 7.89 7.35
C ASN A 120 25.47 7.46 6.51
N TRP A 121 25.40 6.19 6.09
CA TRP A 121 24.25 5.64 5.33
C TRP A 121 22.89 5.93 6.00
N SER A 122 22.87 6.03 7.33
CA SER A 122 21.68 6.32 8.13
C SER A 122 21.01 7.68 7.83
N ARG A 123 21.68 8.57 7.09
CA ARG A 123 21.09 9.81 6.53
C ARG A 123 19.91 9.56 5.57
N ILE A 124 19.76 8.33 5.07
CA ILE A 124 18.57 7.92 4.31
C ILE A 124 17.30 7.97 5.19
N GLY A 125 17.43 7.78 6.51
CA GLY A 125 16.39 8.06 7.49
C GLY A 125 16.61 9.41 8.19
N ARG A 126 16.00 9.58 9.36
CA ARG A 126 16.22 10.71 10.28
C ARG A 126 16.87 10.28 11.62
N LEU A 127 17.10 8.99 11.83
CA LEU A 127 17.78 8.48 13.02
C LEU A 127 19.23 8.14 12.70
N LYS A 128 20.18 8.72 13.44
CA LYS A 128 21.60 8.37 13.33
C LYS A 128 21.81 6.93 13.81
N ARG A 129 22.40 6.10 12.95
CA ARG A 129 22.70 4.68 13.24
C ARG A 129 24.16 4.37 12.93
N THR A 130 24.76 3.53 13.76
CA THR A 130 26.11 3.01 13.61
C THR A 130 26.09 1.60 12.99
N GLY A 131 27.23 1.16 12.46
CA GLY A 131 27.37 -0.11 11.75
C GLY A 131 26.88 -0.04 10.31
N ALA A 132 26.92 -1.17 9.58
CA ALA A 132 26.38 -1.28 8.22
C ALA A 132 24.85 -1.47 8.25
N PRO A 133 24.12 -1.08 7.18
CA PRO A 133 22.71 -1.41 7.07
C PRO A 133 22.54 -2.94 7.10
N ARG A 134 21.60 -3.41 7.92
CA ARG A 134 21.27 -4.84 7.98
C ARG A 134 20.41 -5.18 6.78
N LEU A 135 20.90 -6.04 5.91
CA LEU A 135 20.17 -6.60 4.76
C LEU A 135 19.73 -8.01 5.18
N ASN A 136 18.43 -8.21 5.41
CA ASN A 136 17.93 -9.52 5.85
C ASN A 136 16.76 -9.94 4.96
N VAL A 137 17.11 -10.47 3.79
CA VAL A 137 16.18 -11.05 2.80
C VAL A 137 15.23 -12.07 3.44
N ALA A 138 15.68 -12.78 4.48
CA ALA A 138 14.90 -13.80 5.19
C ALA A 138 13.72 -13.26 6.04
N GLN A 139 13.67 -11.95 6.35
CA GLN A 139 12.64 -11.34 7.21
C GLN A 139 11.70 -10.37 6.46
N GLY A 140 11.53 -10.54 5.15
CA GLY A 140 10.44 -9.92 4.39
C GLY A 140 10.43 -8.39 4.44
N GLY A 141 11.58 -7.74 4.32
CA GLY A 141 11.66 -6.29 4.16
C GLY A 141 11.68 -5.48 5.47
N ILE A 142 11.73 -6.10 6.65
CA ILE A 142 11.65 -5.38 7.94
C ILE A 142 12.89 -4.49 8.18
N ALA A 143 14.07 -4.97 7.81
CA ALA A 143 15.31 -4.24 8.07
C ALA A 143 15.44 -3.01 7.15
N GLU A 144 14.99 -3.17 5.91
CA GLU A 144 14.89 -2.18 4.85
C GLU A 144 13.90 -1.08 5.25
N ARG A 145 12.71 -1.45 5.76
CA ARG A 145 11.72 -0.49 6.31
C ARG A 145 12.29 0.34 7.46
N ASN A 146 13.12 -0.26 8.30
CA ASN A 146 13.74 0.45 9.43
C ASN A 146 14.93 1.32 8.98
N ALA A 147 15.43 1.18 7.75
CA ALA A 147 16.52 1.99 7.23
C ALA A 147 16.10 3.46 7.06
N THR A 148 14.89 3.69 6.57
CA THR A 148 14.34 5.04 6.31
C THR A 148 13.52 5.57 7.50
N CYS A 149 13.75 5.07 8.71
CA CYS A 149 13.01 5.47 9.90
C CYS A 149 12.98 7.01 10.07
N GLY A 150 11.79 7.55 10.34
CA GLY A 150 11.53 9.00 10.39
C GLY A 150 11.18 9.64 9.05
N ARG A 151 11.27 8.91 7.92
CA ARG A 151 10.75 9.31 6.61
C ARG A 151 9.69 8.32 6.14
N LEU A 152 8.57 8.83 5.64
CA LEU A 152 7.50 8.01 5.08
C LEU A 152 7.91 7.58 3.66
N LEU A 153 7.75 6.30 3.36
CA LEU A 153 7.92 5.77 2.01
C LEU A 153 6.55 5.52 1.39
N CYS A 154 6.33 6.08 0.21
CA CYS A 154 5.13 5.90 -0.59
C CYS A 154 5.50 5.16 -1.87
N ASP A 155 5.18 3.87 -1.90
CA ASP A 155 5.38 3.03 -3.08
C ASP A 155 4.11 3.02 -3.93
N ILE A 156 4.21 3.52 -5.16
CA ILE A 156 3.08 3.63 -6.08
C ILE A 156 2.62 2.28 -6.61
N LYS A 157 3.49 1.26 -6.66
CA LYS A 157 3.11 -0.10 -7.06
C LYS A 157 2.21 -0.73 -6.02
N ILE A 158 2.53 -0.55 -4.73
CA ILE A 158 1.71 -1.03 -3.61
C ILE A 158 0.39 -0.24 -3.53
N SER A 159 0.49 1.10 -3.59
CA SER A 159 -0.69 1.97 -3.49
C SER A 159 -1.67 1.72 -4.64
N SER A 160 -1.17 1.56 -5.88
CA SER A 160 -2.01 1.23 -7.03
C SER A 160 -2.72 -0.12 -6.88
N LYS A 161 -2.04 -1.16 -6.38
CA LYS A 161 -2.67 -2.47 -6.09
C LYS A 161 -3.83 -2.38 -5.11
N GLU A 162 -3.80 -1.40 -4.22
CA GLU A 162 -4.88 -1.18 -3.26
C GLU A 162 -6.04 -0.38 -3.86
N LEU A 163 -5.75 0.60 -4.71
CA LEU A 163 -6.72 1.60 -5.16
C LEU A 163 -7.40 1.29 -6.49
N ILE A 164 -6.70 0.62 -7.41
CA ILE A 164 -7.17 0.33 -8.77
C ILE A 164 -6.93 -1.13 -9.14
N ARG A 165 -7.62 -1.59 -10.20
CA ARG A 165 -7.48 -2.96 -10.72
C ARG A 165 -6.89 -2.92 -12.13
N CYS A 166 -5.59 -3.19 -12.24
CA CYS A 166 -4.87 -3.25 -13.51
C CYS A 166 -4.44 -4.68 -13.85
N LYS A 167 -4.02 -4.92 -15.11
CA LYS A 167 -3.46 -6.21 -15.56
C LYS A 167 -2.09 -6.46 -14.96
N SER A 168 -1.21 -5.46 -15.07
CA SER A 168 0.06 -5.37 -14.35
C SER A 168 0.11 -4.07 -13.54
N TYR A 169 1.05 -3.97 -12.61
CA TYR A 169 1.33 -2.78 -11.81
C TYR A 169 2.74 -2.24 -12.07
N ASP A 170 3.33 -2.60 -13.20
CA ASP A 170 4.57 -2.01 -13.70
C ASP A 170 4.30 -0.58 -14.17
N LEU A 171 5.33 0.27 -14.16
CA LEU A 171 5.15 1.70 -14.37
C LEU A 171 4.57 2.02 -15.76
N GLN A 172 4.94 1.24 -16.78
CA GLN A 172 4.40 1.36 -18.14
C GLN A 172 2.88 1.15 -18.20
N GLU A 173 2.36 0.10 -17.57
CA GLU A 173 0.92 -0.16 -17.53
C GLU A 173 0.20 0.91 -16.71
N LEU A 174 0.79 1.34 -15.58
CA LEU A 174 0.20 2.39 -14.74
C LEU A 174 0.15 3.76 -15.44
N ALA A 175 1.20 4.13 -16.19
CA ALA A 175 1.24 5.37 -16.96
C ALA A 175 0.17 5.37 -18.06
N SER A 176 0.00 4.25 -18.77
CA SER A 176 -1.04 4.10 -19.79
C SER A 176 -2.44 4.13 -19.17
N TYR A 177 -2.67 3.39 -18.08
CA TYR A 177 -3.99 3.23 -17.47
C TYR A 177 -4.45 4.49 -16.71
N VAL A 178 -3.56 5.15 -15.97
CA VAL A 178 -3.91 6.29 -15.11
C VAL A 178 -3.76 7.62 -15.84
N LEU A 179 -2.70 7.79 -16.64
CA LEU A 179 -2.37 9.07 -17.29
C LEU A 179 -2.71 9.12 -18.77
N ASN A 180 -3.16 8.01 -19.38
CA ASN A 180 -3.33 7.87 -20.83
C ASN A 180 -2.06 8.21 -21.63
N GLN A 181 -0.88 7.92 -21.05
CA GLN A 181 0.41 8.25 -21.65
C GLN A 181 1.21 6.98 -21.94
N GLN A 182 1.69 6.85 -23.18
CA GLN A 182 2.60 5.78 -23.57
C GLN A 182 3.99 6.03 -22.98
N TYR A 183 4.57 5.00 -22.38
CA TYR A 183 5.91 5.03 -21.79
C TYR A 183 6.60 3.70 -22.07
N SER A 184 7.90 3.74 -22.32
CA SER A 184 8.73 2.55 -22.49
C SER A 184 9.89 2.64 -21.52
N GLU A 185 10.06 1.61 -20.71
CA GLU A 185 11.11 1.56 -19.70
C GLU A 185 12.46 1.18 -20.33
N ILE A 186 13.53 1.81 -19.86
CA ILE A 186 14.90 1.47 -20.28
C ILE A 186 15.39 0.34 -19.38
N LEU A 187 15.70 -0.80 -19.99
CA LEU A 187 16.20 -1.96 -19.27
C LEU A 187 17.66 -1.76 -18.78
N PRO A 188 18.05 -2.34 -17.63
CA PRO A 188 19.41 -2.22 -17.09
C PRO A 188 20.50 -2.73 -18.05
N GLU A 189 20.21 -3.71 -18.89
CA GLU A 189 21.15 -4.28 -19.87
C GLU A 189 21.47 -3.31 -21.01
N SER A 190 20.50 -2.47 -21.42
CA SER A 190 20.68 -1.52 -22.52
C SER A 190 21.28 -0.19 -22.05
N THR A 191 21.30 0.07 -20.74
CA THR A 191 21.77 1.33 -20.15
C THR A 191 23.20 1.70 -20.54
N GLN A 192 24.10 0.70 -20.69
CA GLN A 192 25.49 0.95 -21.10
C GLN A 192 25.59 1.55 -22.51
N THR A 193 24.64 1.25 -23.40
CA THR A 193 24.65 1.75 -24.80
C THR A 193 24.48 3.27 -24.88
N PHE A 194 23.88 3.90 -23.85
CA PHE A 194 23.68 5.34 -23.78
C PHE A 194 24.99 6.10 -23.48
N TYR A 195 26.04 5.43 -22.99
CA TYR A 195 27.36 6.02 -22.76
C TYR A 195 28.21 6.16 -24.03
N THR A 196 27.68 5.77 -25.20
CA THR A 196 28.41 5.86 -26.49
C THR A 196 28.50 7.29 -27.05
N SER A 197 27.60 8.19 -26.68
CA SER A 197 27.55 9.58 -27.17
C SER A 197 26.89 10.48 -26.13
N ALA A 198 27.34 11.74 -26.04
CA ALA A 198 26.72 12.71 -25.13
C ALA A 198 25.21 12.87 -25.39
N LYS A 199 24.77 12.88 -26.66
CA LYS A 199 23.35 13.02 -27.00
C LYS A 199 22.50 11.90 -26.39
N LYS A 200 22.95 10.64 -26.52
CA LYS A 200 22.25 9.49 -25.93
C LYS A 200 22.26 9.57 -24.42
N LEU A 201 23.38 9.95 -23.81
CA LEU A 201 23.48 10.08 -22.37
C LEU A 201 22.54 11.17 -21.82
N LEU A 202 22.37 12.28 -22.53
CA LEU A 202 21.35 13.29 -22.21
C LEU A 202 19.93 12.72 -22.33
N THR A 203 19.64 11.91 -23.35
CA THR A 203 18.35 11.21 -23.47
C THR A 203 18.09 10.26 -22.29
N LEU A 204 19.11 9.59 -21.75
CA LEU A 204 18.98 8.77 -20.54
C LEU A 204 18.59 9.62 -19.32
N ILE A 205 19.15 10.82 -19.19
CA ILE A 205 18.79 11.77 -18.12
C ILE A 205 17.35 12.25 -18.29
N ASP A 206 16.96 12.67 -19.50
CA ASP A 206 15.59 13.10 -19.80
C ASP A 206 14.59 11.99 -19.48
N HIS A 207 14.91 10.74 -19.85
CA HIS A 207 14.08 9.58 -19.54
C HIS A 207 13.93 9.36 -18.03
N GLY A 208 15.03 9.38 -17.26
CA GLY A 208 14.97 9.21 -15.80
C GLY A 208 14.17 10.32 -15.08
N MET A 209 14.24 11.55 -15.58
CA MET A 209 13.43 12.66 -15.08
C MET A 209 11.95 12.48 -15.44
N MET A 210 11.64 12.06 -16.68
CA MET A 210 10.29 11.73 -17.11
C MET A 210 9.69 10.59 -16.28
N THR A 211 10.46 9.53 -15.97
CA THR A 211 10.03 8.45 -15.07
C THR A 211 9.65 8.99 -13.70
N SER A 212 10.47 9.88 -13.14
CA SER A 212 10.18 10.53 -11.84
C SER A 212 8.90 11.37 -11.89
N GLU A 213 8.67 12.08 -13.00
CA GLU A 213 7.46 12.86 -13.22
C GLU A 213 6.21 11.98 -13.31
N LEU A 214 6.28 10.88 -14.06
CA LEU A 214 5.17 9.92 -14.17
C LEU A 214 4.79 9.34 -12.81
N ILE A 215 5.77 8.95 -12.00
CA ILE A 215 5.54 8.44 -10.64
C ILE A 215 4.82 9.50 -9.79
N LEU A 216 5.28 10.75 -9.83
CA LEU A 216 4.68 11.85 -9.06
C LEU A 216 3.28 12.19 -9.55
N ARG A 217 3.04 12.18 -10.87
CA ARG A 217 1.71 12.42 -11.44
C ARG A 217 0.72 11.32 -11.09
N ILE A 218 1.11 10.04 -11.19
CA ILE A 218 0.27 8.91 -10.76
C ILE A 218 -0.08 9.03 -9.27
N ASN A 219 0.87 9.43 -8.42
CA ASN A 219 0.62 9.68 -7.00
C ASN A 219 -0.46 10.74 -6.77
N CYS A 220 -0.43 11.82 -7.55
CA CYS A 220 -1.39 12.93 -7.47
C CYS A 220 -2.77 12.52 -8.00
N GLU A 221 -2.84 11.89 -9.17
CA GLU A 221 -4.11 11.44 -9.80
C GLU A 221 -4.85 10.42 -8.92
N LEU A 222 -4.11 9.48 -8.32
CA LEU A 222 -4.71 8.50 -7.40
C LEU A 222 -5.00 9.08 -6.00
N SER A 223 -4.55 10.32 -5.73
CA SER A 223 -4.66 10.99 -4.42
C SER A 223 -4.15 10.13 -3.26
N VAL A 224 -3.01 9.46 -3.46
CA VAL A 224 -2.49 8.44 -2.53
C VAL A 224 -2.21 9.04 -1.15
N LEU A 225 -1.47 10.16 -1.09
CA LEU A 225 -1.05 10.76 0.18
C LEU A 225 -2.23 11.33 1.00
N PRO A 226 -3.14 12.14 0.42
CA PRO A 226 -4.35 12.59 1.12
C PRO A 226 -5.21 11.43 1.62
N LEU A 227 -5.38 10.39 0.81
CA LEU A 227 -6.17 9.22 1.19
C LEU A 227 -5.51 8.43 2.32
N ALA A 228 -4.20 8.23 2.26
CA ALA A 228 -3.45 7.59 3.34
C ALA A 228 -3.56 8.37 4.65
N LEU A 229 -3.52 9.72 4.61
CA LEU A 229 -3.71 10.56 5.79
C LEU A 229 -5.11 10.36 6.40
N GLN A 230 -6.17 10.43 5.58
CA GLN A 230 -7.54 10.24 6.06
C GLN A 230 -7.74 8.84 6.68
N ILE A 231 -7.26 7.78 6.02
CA ILE A 231 -7.32 6.42 6.55
C ILE A 231 -6.58 6.31 7.88
N THR A 232 -5.40 6.94 7.98
CA THR A 232 -4.59 6.93 9.21
C THR A 232 -5.30 7.62 10.36
N ASN A 233 -5.92 8.79 10.11
CA ASN A 233 -6.68 9.53 11.12
C ASN A 233 -7.92 8.77 11.58
N ILE A 234 -8.62 8.06 10.67
CA ILE A 234 -9.78 7.24 11.02
C ILE A 234 -9.36 6.03 11.86
N ALA A 235 -8.31 5.32 11.44
CA ALA A 235 -7.84 4.11 12.11
C ALA A 235 -7.06 4.38 13.40
N GLY A 236 -6.45 5.56 13.54
CA GLY A 236 -5.55 5.89 14.65
C GLY A 236 -4.23 5.09 14.62
N CYS A 237 -3.75 4.73 13.43
CA CYS A 237 -2.49 3.99 13.25
C CYS A 237 -1.34 4.90 12.81
N VAL A 238 -0.18 4.34 12.45
CA VAL A 238 0.97 5.11 11.95
C VAL A 238 0.92 5.20 10.42
N MET A 239 1.03 6.40 9.86
CA MET A 239 0.88 6.64 8.41
C MET A 239 1.87 5.82 7.56
N SER A 240 3.09 5.58 8.04
CA SER A 240 4.08 4.72 7.36
C SER A 240 3.58 3.28 7.19
N ARG A 241 2.76 2.77 8.11
CA ARG A 241 2.12 1.46 8.02
C ARG A 241 0.92 1.49 7.08
N THR A 242 0.17 2.60 7.06
CA THR A 242 -0.92 2.79 6.10
C THR A 242 -0.41 2.71 4.66
N LEU A 243 0.69 3.38 4.33
CA LEU A 243 1.31 3.39 3.00
C LEU A 243 1.84 2.00 2.55
N LEU A 244 2.00 1.05 3.47
CA LEU A 244 2.42 -0.33 3.17
C LEU A 244 1.26 -1.26 2.74
N GLY A 245 0.01 -0.78 2.72
CA GLY A 245 -1.15 -1.58 2.28
C GLY A 245 -1.72 -2.55 3.32
N GLY A 246 -1.31 -2.44 4.59
CA GLY A 246 -1.73 -3.35 5.67
C GLY A 246 -3.14 -3.10 6.20
N ARG A 247 -4.19 -3.58 5.51
CA ARG A 247 -5.61 -3.40 5.93
C ARG A 247 -5.90 -3.97 7.33
N SER A 248 -5.33 -5.12 7.66
CA SER A 248 -5.53 -5.75 8.98
C SER A 248 -4.94 -4.94 10.12
N GLU A 249 -3.79 -4.28 9.90
CA GLU A 249 -3.14 -3.47 10.93
C GLU A 249 -3.96 -2.21 11.22
N ARG A 250 -4.52 -1.58 10.18
CA ARG A 250 -5.40 -0.40 10.35
C ARG A 250 -6.61 -0.71 11.25
N ASN A 251 -7.31 -1.81 10.99
CA ASN A 251 -8.46 -2.21 11.81
C ASN A 251 -8.06 -2.74 13.20
N GLU A 252 -6.86 -3.31 13.33
CA GLU A 252 -6.31 -3.63 14.66
C GLU A 252 -6.22 -2.36 15.51
N PHE A 253 -5.59 -1.30 15.00
CA PHE A 253 -5.49 -0.03 15.73
C PHE A 253 -6.87 0.60 16.03
N LEU A 254 -7.79 0.58 15.06
CA LEU A 254 -9.14 1.09 15.27
C LEU A 254 -9.84 0.37 16.45
N LEU A 255 -9.75 -0.95 16.49
CA LEU A 255 -10.33 -1.74 17.59
C LEU A 255 -9.58 -1.53 18.90
N LEU A 256 -8.25 -1.39 18.88
CA LEU A 256 -7.48 -1.08 20.09
C LEU A 256 -7.95 0.23 20.74
N HIS A 257 -8.11 1.29 19.94
CA HIS A 257 -8.64 2.57 20.42
C HIS A 257 -10.05 2.44 20.97
N ALA A 258 -10.94 1.72 20.26
CA ALA A 258 -12.33 1.54 20.68
C ALA A 258 -12.48 0.73 21.98
N PHE A 259 -11.73 -0.36 22.13
CA PHE A 259 -11.74 -1.17 23.35
C PHE A 259 -11.08 -0.43 24.51
N HIS A 260 -9.97 0.27 24.28
CA HIS A 260 -9.32 1.09 25.29
C HIS A 260 -10.25 2.19 25.82
N ALA A 261 -10.95 2.91 24.95
CA ALA A 261 -11.89 3.97 25.33
C ALA A 261 -13.08 3.45 26.17
N LYS A 262 -13.43 2.17 26.06
CA LYS A 262 -14.47 1.51 26.85
C LYS A 262 -13.93 0.72 28.05
N ASN A 263 -12.66 0.91 28.42
CA ASN A 263 -12.00 0.22 29.53
C ASN A 263 -11.98 -1.32 29.41
N PHE A 264 -11.94 -1.85 28.19
CA PHE A 264 -11.77 -3.30 27.97
C PHE A 264 -10.30 -3.69 27.92
N ILE A 265 -10.00 -4.87 28.47
CA ILE A 265 -8.76 -5.58 28.18
C ILE A 265 -8.88 -6.24 26.80
N TYR A 266 -7.95 -5.94 25.91
CA TYR A 266 -7.89 -6.52 24.57
C TYR A 266 -6.77 -7.57 24.45
N PRO A 267 -6.83 -8.49 23.46
CA PRO A 267 -5.86 -9.58 23.34
C PRO A 267 -4.41 -9.08 23.26
N PRO A 268 -3.42 -9.78 23.84
CA PRO A 268 -2.02 -9.44 23.63
C PRO A 268 -1.61 -9.70 22.17
N LYS A 269 -0.58 -8.99 21.71
CA LYS A 269 -0.04 -9.21 20.36
C LYS A 269 0.73 -10.53 20.34
N VAL A 270 0.21 -11.52 19.62
CA VAL A 270 0.87 -12.82 19.48
C VAL A 270 2.06 -12.68 18.54
N GLN A 271 3.28 -12.75 19.07
CA GLN A 271 4.51 -12.77 18.29
C GLN A 271 4.96 -14.23 18.09
N GLY A 272 4.80 -14.75 16.87
CA GLY A 272 5.26 -16.09 16.53
C GLY A 272 4.60 -16.63 15.27
N LYS A 273 5.32 -17.47 14.51
CA LYS A 273 4.67 -18.33 13.51
C LYS A 273 3.75 -19.26 14.30
N LYS A 274 2.42 -19.03 14.27
CA LYS A 274 1.48 -20.09 14.65
C LYS A 274 1.87 -21.32 13.81
N LYS A 275 2.46 -22.34 14.44
CA LYS A 275 2.55 -23.68 13.86
C LYS A 275 1.11 -24.13 13.77
N VAL A 276 0.52 -23.97 12.58
CA VAL A 276 -0.78 -24.55 12.29
C VAL A 276 -0.48 -26.00 11.94
N VAL A 277 -0.93 -26.91 12.79
CA VAL A 277 -0.96 -28.34 12.46
C VAL A 277 -1.89 -28.47 11.26
N VAL A 278 -1.35 -28.96 10.14
CA VAL A 278 -2.15 -29.37 9.00
C VAL A 278 -2.32 -30.87 9.20
N GLU A 279 -3.50 -31.29 9.65
CA GLU A 279 -3.90 -32.68 9.57
C GLU A 279 -4.27 -32.95 8.12
N ASP A 280 -3.37 -33.64 7.42
CA ASP A 280 -3.71 -34.42 6.23
C ASP A 280 -3.83 -35.86 6.72
N ASP A 281 -4.88 -36.53 6.26
CA ASP A 281 -5.51 -37.76 6.76
C ASP A 281 -4.65 -39.04 6.75
N ASP A 282 -3.33 -38.96 6.97
CA ASP A 282 -2.51 -40.11 7.38
C ASP A 282 -1.04 -39.81 7.75
N LYS A 283 -0.53 -38.56 7.64
CA LYS A 283 0.84 -38.22 8.09
C LYS A 283 0.95 -36.76 8.54
N VAL A 284 1.24 -36.54 9.82
CA VAL A 284 1.63 -35.24 10.38
C VAL A 284 2.87 -34.71 9.66
N LYS A 285 2.68 -33.83 8.67
CA LYS A 285 3.77 -33.12 7.99
C LYS A 285 3.73 -31.64 8.35
N ILE A 286 4.71 -31.21 9.15
CA ILE A 286 4.99 -29.79 9.39
C ILE A 286 5.50 -29.19 8.06
N THR A 287 4.66 -28.47 7.33
CA THR A 287 5.08 -27.78 6.10
C THR A 287 4.93 -26.26 6.19
N ASN A 288 5.99 -25.54 5.80
CA ASN A 288 6.04 -24.07 5.65
C ASN A 288 5.51 -23.60 4.27
N LYS A 289 4.65 -24.37 3.59
CA LYS A 289 4.26 -24.05 2.21
C LYS A 289 3.31 -22.84 2.15
N LYS A 290 3.72 -21.83 1.37
CA LYS A 290 2.94 -20.65 0.94
C LYS A 290 1.84 -21.04 -0.08
N GLY A 291 1.00 -22.02 0.25
CA GLY A 291 -0.22 -22.32 -0.52
C GLY A 291 -1.37 -21.44 -0.04
N ARG A 292 -2.28 -21.06 -0.94
CA ARG A 292 -3.56 -20.45 -0.56
C ARG A 292 -4.33 -21.49 0.27
N ARG A 293 -4.36 -21.29 1.59
CA ARG A 293 -4.98 -22.22 2.56
C ARG A 293 -6.44 -22.47 2.20
N LYS A 294 -6.94 -23.69 2.45
CA LYS A 294 -8.38 -24.01 2.35
C LYS A 294 -9.18 -22.99 3.18
N PRO A 295 -10.37 -22.57 2.71
CA PRO A 295 -11.20 -21.63 3.45
C PRO A 295 -11.58 -22.23 4.81
N ALA A 296 -11.37 -21.48 5.88
CA ALA A 296 -11.59 -21.96 7.25
C ALA A 296 -13.08 -21.90 7.69
N TYR A 297 -13.93 -21.29 6.87
CA TYR A 297 -15.38 -21.15 7.07
C TYR A 297 -16.05 -20.81 5.74
N GLU A 298 -17.37 -21.03 5.65
CA GLU A 298 -18.15 -20.79 4.43
C GLU A 298 -18.27 -19.29 4.08
N GLY A 299 -18.05 -18.95 2.81
CA GLY A 299 -18.05 -17.59 2.30
C GLY A 299 -19.43 -17.07 1.89
N GLY A 300 -19.44 -16.13 0.93
CA GLY A 300 -20.67 -15.63 0.32
C GLY A 300 -21.29 -16.64 -0.64
N LEU A 301 -22.62 -16.56 -0.81
CA LEU A 301 -23.36 -17.36 -1.78
C LEU A 301 -23.26 -16.72 -3.17
N VAL A 302 -23.04 -17.55 -4.18
CA VAL A 302 -23.11 -17.18 -5.59
C VAL A 302 -24.27 -17.95 -6.20
N LEU A 303 -25.26 -17.25 -6.75
CA LEU A 303 -26.37 -17.88 -7.45
C LEU A 303 -25.90 -18.42 -8.80
N ASP A 304 -26.47 -19.55 -9.22
CA ASP A 304 -26.17 -20.11 -10.53
C ASP A 304 -26.60 -19.14 -11.64
N PRO A 305 -25.68 -18.71 -12.52
CA PRO A 305 -26.01 -17.79 -13.58
C PRO A 305 -26.86 -18.50 -14.63
N LYS A 306 -27.98 -17.88 -15.00
CA LYS A 306 -28.72 -18.25 -16.21
C LYS A 306 -27.88 -17.83 -17.42
N LYS A 307 -27.21 -18.78 -18.06
CA LYS A 307 -26.33 -18.49 -19.21
C LYS A 307 -27.17 -18.20 -20.44
N GLY A 308 -26.87 -17.11 -21.13
CA GLY A 308 -27.56 -16.74 -22.36
C GLY A 308 -27.23 -15.32 -22.79
N PHE A 309 -27.63 -15.02 -24.03
CA PHE A 309 -27.75 -13.65 -24.49
C PHE A 309 -29.11 -13.08 -24.05
N TYR A 310 -29.14 -11.79 -23.71
CA TYR A 310 -30.33 -11.14 -23.17
C TYR A 310 -30.69 -9.93 -24.03
N ASP A 311 -31.81 -10.01 -24.73
CA ASP A 311 -32.32 -8.93 -25.60
C ASP A 311 -33.09 -7.85 -24.83
N LYS A 312 -33.38 -8.11 -23.54
CA LYS A 312 -34.18 -7.24 -22.66
C LYS A 312 -33.30 -6.60 -21.59
N TYR A 313 -33.79 -5.50 -21.02
CA TYR A 313 -33.10 -4.81 -19.92
C TYR A 313 -32.88 -5.73 -18.72
N ILE A 314 -31.65 -5.72 -18.20
CA ILE A 314 -31.26 -6.40 -16.97
C ILE A 314 -31.13 -5.36 -15.87
N LEU A 315 -31.89 -5.54 -14.79
CA LEU A 315 -31.78 -4.70 -13.60
C LEU A 315 -30.81 -5.35 -12.60
N LEU A 316 -29.72 -4.66 -12.28
CA LEU A 316 -28.77 -5.08 -11.25
C LEU A 316 -29.09 -4.36 -9.92
N MET A 317 -29.49 -5.13 -8.92
CA MET A 317 -29.69 -4.66 -7.55
C MET A 317 -28.59 -5.19 -6.64
N ASP A 318 -28.05 -4.34 -5.77
CA ASP A 318 -26.97 -4.70 -4.83
C ASP A 318 -27.21 -4.08 -3.44
N PHE A 319 -26.74 -4.77 -2.41
CA PHE A 319 -26.82 -4.30 -1.04
C PHE A 319 -25.70 -3.31 -0.73
N ASN A 320 -26.08 -2.14 -0.23
CA ASN A 320 -25.10 -1.16 0.24
C ASN A 320 -24.36 -1.68 1.47
N SER A 321 -23.10 -2.09 1.29
CA SER A 321 -22.20 -2.51 2.39
C SER A 321 -22.78 -3.63 3.25
N LEU A 322 -23.18 -4.74 2.61
CA LEU A 322 -23.88 -5.88 3.24
C LEU A 322 -23.31 -6.30 4.60
N TYR A 323 -22.02 -6.63 4.69
CA TYR A 323 -21.45 -7.13 5.96
C TYR A 323 -21.39 -6.09 7.08
N PRO A 324 -20.92 -4.84 6.86
CA PRO A 324 -21.09 -3.77 7.84
C PRO A 324 -22.53 -3.58 8.33
N SER A 325 -23.52 -3.71 7.44
CA SER A 325 -24.93 -3.60 7.81
C SER A 325 -25.41 -4.78 8.64
N ILE A 326 -25.05 -6.02 8.28
CA ILE A 326 -25.36 -7.24 9.06
C ILE A 326 -24.79 -7.16 10.47
N ILE A 327 -23.56 -6.66 10.63
CA ILE A 327 -22.93 -6.49 11.95
C ILE A 327 -23.76 -5.55 12.83
N GLN A 328 -24.28 -4.47 12.26
CA GLN A 328 -25.11 -3.50 12.98
C GLN A 328 -26.51 -4.03 13.28
N GLU A 329 -27.16 -4.62 12.29
CA GLU A 329 -28.54 -5.13 12.38
C GLU A 329 -28.69 -6.20 13.46
N TYR A 330 -27.75 -7.16 13.49
CA TYR A 330 -27.81 -8.28 14.41
C TYR A 330 -26.88 -8.13 15.62
N ASN A 331 -26.41 -6.91 15.89
CA ASN A 331 -25.53 -6.57 17.03
C ASN A 331 -24.35 -7.55 17.21
N ILE A 332 -23.68 -7.94 16.11
CA ILE A 332 -22.61 -8.96 16.12
C ILE A 332 -21.32 -8.36 16.69
N CYS A 333 -20.88 -8.80 17.86
CA CYS A 333 -19.68 -8.27 18.51
C CYS A 333 -18.98 -9.33 19.38
N PHE A 334 -17.71 -9.08 19.68
CA PHE A 334 -16.96 -9.82 20.70
C PHE A 334 -17.59 -9.79 22.09
N THR A 335 -18.43 -8.79 22.37
CA THR A 335 -19.05 -8.54 23.70
C THR A 335 -20.50 -8.99 23.78
N THR A 336 -21.15 -9.27 22.65
CA THR A 336 -22.58 -9.62 22.59
C THR A 336 -22.77 -11.10 22.31
N ILE A 337 -21.80 -11.71 21.65
CA ILE A 337 -21.79 -13.13 21.35
C ILE A 337 -20.85 -13.83 22.33
N PRO A 338 -21.35 -14.82 23.12
CA PRO A 338 -20.52 -15.55 24.05
C PRO A 338 -19.43 -16.33 23.30
N ARG A 339 -18.21 -16.32 23.87
CA ARG A 339 -17.12 -17.17 23.38
C ARG A 339 -17.28 -18.56 23.98
N VAL A 340 -17.29 -19.59 23.15
CA VAL A 340 -17.16 -20.96 23.64
C VAL A 340 -15.69 -21.17 24.04
N PRO A 341 -15.39 -21.57 25.30
CA PRO A 341 -14.02 -21.85 25.72
C PRO A 341 -13.45 -23.00 24.89
N THR A 342 -12.22 -22.84 24.44
CA THR A 342 -11.53 -23.73 23.49
C THR A 342 -11.02 -25.03 24.13
N SER A 343 -11.58 -25.45 25.28
CA SER A 343 -10.98 -26.48 26.12
C SER A 343 -11.51 -27.90 25.93
N GLU A 344 -12.62 -28.16 25.22
CA GLU A 344 -13.21 -29.52 25.22
C GLU A 344 -13.83 -30.02 23.90
N SER A 345 -13.46 -29.48 22.74
CA SER A 345 -13.91 -30.06 21.46
C SER A 345 -12.76 -30.12 20.47
N ASN A 346 -12.10 -31.28 20.43
CA ASN A 346 -11.24 -31.72 19.33
C ASN A 346 -12.03 -32.04 18.05
N ASP A 347 -13.36 -31.82 18.05
CA ASP A 347 -14.18 -31.99 16.86
C ASP A 347 -14.36 -30.64 16.16
N GLU A 348 -14.09 -30.65 14.85
CA GLU A 348 -14.37 -29.59 13.87
C GLU A 348 -15.87 -29.30 13.70
N ALA A 349 -16.71 -29.58 14.70
CA ALA A 349 -18.10 -29.20 14.72
C ALA A 349 -18.19 -27.67 14.61
N GLU A 350 -18.89 -27.20 13.58
CA GLU A 350 -19.24 -25.80 13.43
C GLU A 350 -19.92 -25.34 14.72
N ILE A 351 -19.20 -24.59 15.56
CA ILE A 351 -19.78 -23.97 16.75
C ILE A 351 -20.92 -23.09 16.26
N GLU A 352 -22.15 -23.56 16.44
CA GLU A 352 -23.33 -22.86 15.99
C GLU A 352 -23.58 -21.68 16.92
N VAL A 353 -23.05 -20.53 16.51
CA VAL A 353 -23.24 -19.28 17.23
C VAL A 353 -24.62 -18.73 16.91
N SER A 354 -25.47 -18.59 17.92
CA SER A 354 -26.76 -17.92 17.81
C SER A 354 -26.61 -16.40 17.82
N LEU A 355 -27.65 -15.71 17.34
CA LEU A 355 -27.72 -14.25 17.43
C LEU A 355 -27.92 -13.83 18.90
N PRO A 356 -27.36 -12.68 19.32
CA PRO A 356 -27.67 -12.12 20.63
C PRO A 356 -29.14 -11.71 20.72
N ASP A 357 -29.62 -11.56 21.96
CA ASP A 357 -30.95 -11.00 22.23
C ASP A 357 -31.05 -9.57 21.64
N PRO A 358 -32.10 -9.24 20.88
CA PRO A 358 -32.34 -7.90 20.35
C PRO A 358 -32.36 -6.79 21.42
N GLY A 359 -32.70 -7.11 22.67
CA GLY A 359 -32.71 -6.16 23.78
C GLY A 359 -31.33 -5.83 24.35
N LEU A 360 -30.27 -6.53 23.94
CA LEU A 360 -28.91 -6.33 24.46
C LEU A 360 -28.31 -5.00 23.99
N GLU A 361 -27.54 -4.35 24.86
CA GLU A 361 -26.82 -3.13 24.51
C GLU A 361 -25.92 -3.30 23.26
N THR A 362 -25.77 -2.23 22.49
CA THR A 362 -24.96 -2.25 21.27
C THR A 362 -23.49 -2.51 21.58
N GLY A 363 -22.95 -3.58 21.03
CA GLY A 363 -21.55 -3.97 21.20
C GLY A 363 -20.56 -2.95 20.65
N VAL A 364 -19.29 -3.10 21.04
CA VAL A 364 -18.19 -2.22 20.58
C VAL A 364 -18.06 -2.20 19.06
N LEU A 365 -18.03 -3.36 18.42
CA LEU A 365 -17.82 -3.49 16.98
C LEU A 365 -18.97 -2.86 16.16
N PRO A 366 -20.27 -3.17 16.41
CA PRO A 366 -21.40 -2.50 15.77
C PRO A 366 -21.39 -0.99 15.98
N ALA A 367 -21.07 -0.50 17.19
CA ALA A 367 -21.01 0.93 17.48
C ALA A 367 -19.93 1.65 16.66
N GLU A 368 -18.73 1.07 16.53
CA GLU A 368 -17.67 1.67 15.71
C GLU A 368 -18.00 1.66 14.21
N ILE A 369 -18.61 0.59 13.71
CA ILE A 369 -19.07 0.55 12.32
C ILE A 369 -20.15 1.60 12.08
N ARG A 370 -21.09 1.76 13.01
CA ARG A 370 -22.15 2.79 12.93
C ARG A 370 -21.53 4.20 12.82
N LYS A 371 -20.56 4.53 13.67
CA LYS A 371 -19.83 5.81 13.59
C LYS A 371 -19.21 6.04 12.21
N LEU A 372 -18.57 5.02 11.61
CA LEU A 372 -17.97 5.13 10.28
C LEU A 372 -19.01 5.37 9.19
N VAL A 373 -20.14 4.64 9.24
CA VAL A 373 -21.23 4.75 8.25
C VAL A 373 -21.95 6.09 8.37
N GLU A 374 -22.26 6.55 9.58
CA GLU A 374 -22.89 7.84 9.84
C GLU A 374 -21.98 9.00 9.43
N SER A 375 -20.69 8.95 9.82
CA SER A 375 -19.69 9.93 9.38
C SER A 375 -19.63 10.00 7.85
N ARG A 376 -19.71 8.84 7.17
CA ARG A 376 -19.72 8.79 5.71
C ARG A 376 -20.98 9.43 5.13
N ARG A 377 -22.14 9.19 5.73
CA ARG A 377 -23.41 9.81 5.33
C ARG A 377 -23.36 11.33 5.48
N GLN A 378 -22.82 11.83 6.60
CA GLN A 378 -22.63 13.26 6.83
C GLN A 378 -21.71 13.88 5.77
N VAL A 379 -20.57 13.25 5.47
CA VAL A 379 -19.65 13.73 4.42
C VAL A 379 -20.33 13.75 3.04
N LYS A 380 -21.09 12.70 2.68
CA LYS A 380 -21.85 12.69 1.42
C LYS A 380 -22.94 13.76 1.37
N ASN A 381 -23.54 14.14 2.50
CA ASN A 381 -24.49 15.24 2.55
C ASN A 381 -23.78 16.58 2.37
N MET A 382 -22.62 16.78 3.00
CA MET A 382 -21.80 17.98 2.79
C MET A 382 -21.40 18.14 1.32
N MET A 383 -21.09 17.05 0.62
CA MET A 383 -20.79 17.08 -0.83
C MET A 383 -21.96 17.54 -1.72
N LYS A 384 -23.20 17.49 -1.23
CA LYS A 384 -24.39 17.92 -1.97
C LYS A 384 -24.76 19.38 -1.74
N ALA A 385 -24.11 20.05 -0.79
CA ALA A 385 -24.36 21.46 -0.53
C ALA A 385 -23.95 22.31 -1.76
N SER A 386 -24.68 23.41 -1.99
CA SER A 386 -24.51 24.25 -3.18
C SER A 386 -23.26 25.14 -3.14
N ASP A 387 -22.66 25.34 -1.97
CA ASP A 387 -21.54 26.25 -1.70
C ASP A 387 -20.17 25.55 -1.65
N VAL A 388 -20.09 24.28 -2.07
CA VAL A 388 -18.86 23.49 -1.97
C VAL A 388 -17.87 23.85 -3.08
N THR A 389 -16.72 24.40 -2.70
CA THR A 389 -15.61 24.64 -3.62
C THR A 389 -15.03 23.32 -4.16
N LYS A 390 -14.38 23.36 -5.33
CA LYS A 390 -13.76 22.17 -5.96
C LYS A 390 -12.80 21.45 -5.01
N ASP A 391 -11.96 22.19 -4.28
CA ASP A 391 -11.00 21.62 -3.32
C ASP A 391 -11.70 20.92 -2.14
N ARG A 392 -12.75 21.55 -1.58
CA ARG A 392 -13.54 20.93 -0.50
C ARG A 392 -14.27 19.69 -0.99
N TYR A 393 -14.81 19.71 -2.21
CA TYR A 393 -15.43 18.53 -2.80
C TYR A 393 -14.44 17.37 -2.93
N ALA A 394 -13.22 17.64 -3.43
CA ALA A 394 -12.16 16.65 -3.53
C ALA A 394 -11.78 16.06 -2.15
N GLN A 395 -11.62 16.92 -1.13
CA GLN A 395 -11.39 16.49 0.26
C GLN A 395 -12.50 15.57 0.78
N TYR A 396 -13.76 15.96 0.58
CA TYR A 396 -14.90 15.18 1.02
C TYR A 396 -15.01 13.83 0.28
N ASP A 397 -14.68 13.80 -1.01
CA ASP A 397 -14.64 12.54 -1.75
C ASP A 397 -13.55 11.60 -1.21
N ILE A 398 -12.34 12.12 -0.97
CA ILE A 398 -11.25 11.35 -0.37
C ILE A 398 -11.67 10.82 1.02
N ARG A 399 -12.29 11.67 1.85
CA ARG A 399 -12.74 11.27 3.20
C ARG A 399 -13.85 10.21 3.14
N GLN A 400 -14.84 10.33 2.26
CA GLN A 400 -15.88 9.31 2.15
C GLN A 400 -15.34 7.98 1.61
N ARG A 401 -14.33 8.02 0.72
CA ARG A 401 -13.60 6.83 0.24
C ARG A 401 -12.85 6.15 1.39
N ALA A 402 -12.13 6.92 2.22
CA ALA A 402 -11.42 6.41 3.39
C ALA A 402 -12.36 5.71 4.39
N LEU A 403 -13.51 6.33 4.70
CA LEU A 403 -14.53 5.75 5.57
C LEU A 403 -15.11 4.45 4.99
N LYS A 404 -15.40 4.43 3.69
CA LYS A 404 -15.90 3.23 2.98
C LYS A 404 -14.88 2.07 3.05
N LEU A 405 -13.61 2.36 2.74
CA LEU A 405 -12.54 1.36 2.73
C LEU A 405 -12.34 0.76 4.13
N THR A 406 -12.31 1.61 5.16
CA THR A 406 -12.14 1.18 6.54
C THR A 406 -13.30 0.28 6.97
N ALA A 407 -14.56 0.74 6.82
CA ALA A 407 -15.73 -0.04 7.19
C ALA A 407 -15.82 -1.41 6.48
N ASN A 408 -15.56 -1.46 5.17
CA ASN A 408 -15.62 -2.70 4.40
C ASN A 408 -14.52 -3.70 4.79
N SER A 409 -13.39 -3.21 5.29
CA SER A 409 -12.26 -4.06 5.69
C SER A 409 -12.41 -4.68 7.08
N MET A 410 -13.34 -4.19 7.91
CA MET A 410 -13.56 -4.66 9.29
C MET A 410 -13.89 -6.15 9.34
N TYR A 411 -14.82 -6.61 8.50
CA TYR A 411 -15.18 -8.04 8.41
C TYR A 411 -13.95 -8.91 8.09
N GLY A 412 -13.11 -8.49 7.15
CA GLY A 412 -11.93 -9.24 6.74
C GLY A 412 -10.95 -9.49 7.89
N CYS A 413 -10.94 -8.61 8.90
CA CYS A 413 -10.08 -8.75 10.07
C CYS A 413 -10.58 -9.79 11.07
N LEU A 414 -11.88 -10.05 11.11
CA LEU A 414 -12.47 -11.12 11.94
C LEU A 414 -12.12 -12.50 11.37
N GLY A 415 -12.11 -12.63 10.04
CA GLY A 415 -11.77 -13.87 9.33
C GLY A 415 -10.27 -14.13 9.13
N PHE A 416 -9.41 -13.14 9.39
CA PHE A 416 -7.97 -13.27 9.17
C PHE A 416 -7.27 -13.95 10.35
N SER A 417 -6.76 -15.17 10.14
CA SER A 417 -6.13 -16.01 11.18
C SER A 417 -4.94 -15.39 11.93
N HIS A 418 -4.25 -14.42 11.33
CA HIS A 418 -3.14 -13.68 11.94
C HIS A 418 -3.56 -12.31 12.49
N SER A 419 -4.85 -11.97 12.43
CA SER A 419 -5.39 -10.77 13.09
C SER A 419 -5.29 -10.90 14.60
N ARG A 420 -4.95 -9.81 15.28
CA ARG A 420 -5.01 -9.73 16.75
C ARG A 420 -6.43 -9.91 17.29
N PHE A 421 -7.42 -9.50 16.50
CA PHE A 421 -8.85 -9.63 16.81
C PHE A 421 -9.51 -10.73 15.98
N TYR A 422 -8.78 -11.82 15.71
CA TYR A 422 -9.31 -12.97 14.98
C TYR A 422 -10.50 -13.59 15.73
N ALA A 423 -11.62 -13.75 15.01
CA ALA A 423 -12.83 -14.36 15.53
C ALA A 423 -13.57 -15.08 14.39
N LYS A 424 -13.10 -16.30 14.08
CA LYS A 424 -13.73 -17.21 13.10
C LYS A 424 -15.26 -17.33 13.27
N PRO A 425 -15.79 -17.54 14.50
CA PRO A 425 -17.23 -17.75 14.66
C PRO A 425 -18.04 -16.51 14.28
N LEU A 426 -17.54 -15.31 14.59
CA LEU A 426 -18.20 -14.06 14.18
C LEU A 426 -18.19 -13.89 12.67
N ALA A 427 -17.05 -14.17 12.02
CA ALA A 427 -16.93 -14.08 10.57
C ALA A 427 -17.89 -15.07 9.85
N ALA A 428 -18.00 -16.30 10.34
CA ALA A 428 -18.91 -17.31 9.81
C ALA A 428 -20.39 -16.93 10.03
N LEU A 429 -20.73 -16.35 11.18
CA LEU A 429 -22.10 -15.87 11.44
C LEU A 429 -22.51 -14.75 10.49
N ILE A 430 -21.60 -13.80 10.21
CA ILE A 430 -21.83 -12.71 9.27
C ILE A 430 -22.08 -13.26 7.86
N THR A 431 -21.27 -14.22 7.40
CA THR A 431 -21.47 -14.82 6.07
C THR A 431 -22.75 -15.64 6.01
N ARG A 432 -23.08 -16.41 7.05
CA ARG A 432 -24.34 -17.17 7.16
C ARG A 432 -25.55 -16.26 6.98
N LYS A 433 -25.61 -15.14 7.72
CA LYS A 433 -26.70 -14.15 7.58
C LYS A 433 -26.71 -13.49 6.20
N GLY A 434 -25.53 -13.27 5.60
CA GLY A 434 -25.44 -12.77 4.22
C GLY A 434 -26.05 -13.73 3.20
N ARG A 435 -25.84 -15.04 3.34
CA ARG A 435 -26.45 -16.07 2.48
C ARG A 435 -27.97 -16.12 2.68
N GLU A 436 -28.43 -16.10 3.92
CA GLU A 436 -29.85 -16.09 4.27
C GLU A 436 -30.58 -14.87 3.66
N ILE A 437 -30.00 -13.66 3.79
CA ILE A 437 -30.56 -12.44 3.21
C ILE A 437 -30.62 -12.53 1.68
N LEU A 438 -29.57 -13.03 1.03
CA LEU A 438 -29.54 -13.16 -0.43
C LEU A 438 -30.60 -14.14 -0.94
N LEU A 439 -30.76 -15.29 -0.27
CA LEU A 439 -31.79 -16.29 -0.61
C LEU A 439 -33.20 -15.73 -0.44
N LYS A 440 -33.50 -15.10 0.71
CA LYS A 440 -34.80 -14.47 0.94
C LYS A 440 -35.10 -13.38 -0.10
N THR A 441 -34.07 -12.62 -0.51
CA THR A 441 -34.24 -11.57 -1.53
C THR A 441 -34.51 -12.17 -2.90
N LYS A 442 -33.82 -13.25 -3.26
CA LYS A 442 -34.10 -14.02 -4.49
C LYS A 442 -35.55 -14.52 -4.49
N GLU A 443 -35.96 -15.20 -3.41
CA GLU A 443 -37.33 -15.72 -3.26
C GLU A 443 -38.39 -14.61 -3.34
N LEU A 444 -38.10 -13.43 -2.78
CA LEU A 444 -39.00 -12.29 -2.84
C LEU A 444 -39.15 -11.73 -4.25
N VAL A 445 -38.08 -11.72 -5.06
CA VAL A 445 -38.11 -11.24 -6.44
C VAL A 445 -38.68 -12.27 -7.41
N GLU A 446 -38.59 -13.57 -7.07
CA GLU A 446 -39.19 -14.66 -7.84
C GLU A 446 -40.70 -14.83 -7.58
N LYS A 447 -41.19 -14.36 -6.43
CA LYS A 447 -42.62 -14.20 -6.13
C LYS A 447 -43.20 -12.99 -6.84
#